data_AF-A0A1H7A6P1-F1
#
_entry.id   AF-A0A1H7A6P1-F1
#
_cell.length_a   1.000
_cell.length_b   1.000
_cell.length_c   1.000
_cell.angle_alpha   90.00
_cell.angle_beta   90.00
_cell.angle_gamma   90.00
#
_symmetry.space_group_name_H-M   'P 1'
#
loop_
_entity.id
_entity.type
_entity.pdbx_description
1 polymer ?
#
loop_
_entity_poly.entity_id
_entity_poly.type
_entity_poly.pdbx_seq_one_letter_code
_entity_poly.pdbx_strand_id
1 'polypeptide(L)'
;MKKILLILLLTGYQSISQNVYRPHEVETQAIPKGGVTILNEFLQSNIQVPLKSSIKGINAKVFVKGIVETDGSMTGLGIVRGIDSLCNQEAIRVLGLYKAWQPAVVKDQKVRQAVVYHVAFVSNHKENFDTTLWSYVNYYDAKYQPTKVLKDYKYRSVTPVDEQGYLKGDISYEGLEWGKWKQINAIPFKRKELWYKVSEEPGVDSVQAYQLSAEDNHESNYAPFVTFQKDGKLLAYRQNGISGKPQITKEYYLSGMLKNVETFEDSSSTRVTWYGNGQISNVLKMHINKERYEANKVIGAWEANGKQTVKDGNGWWTYSSYADDKLVIESGAVNSGSQDGKWVGKFKDSTVYYIEEYEKGKLKEGTRFVNGEKISYKNKIIQPKFHGGTSAFYQFLGQNIRYPSDAARKGVSGKVLLSFTVCEDGSLCDYNVEKSVTKDIDEEALRVVKKMSGKWEPGEMRGQKVRVKYNLPVNFQLQ
;
A
#
# COMPACT_ATOMS: atom_id res chain seq x y z
N MET A 1 19.59 -60.92 -31.94
CA MET A 1 18.40 -60.08 -31.61
C MET A 1 17.77 -60.62 -30.33
N LYS A 2 17.94 -59.94 -29.18
CA LYS A 2 17.20 -60.21 -27.94
C LYS A 2 16.67 -58.86 -27.45
N LYS A 3 15.35 -58.66 -27.55
CA LYS A 3 14.68 -57.47 -27.04
C LYS A 3 14.57 -57.61 -25.53
N ILE A 4 15.23 -56.72 -24.79
CA ILE A 4 15.05 -56.54 -23.35
C ILE A 4 13.80 -55.68 -23.16
N LEU A 5 12.75 -56.28 -22.61
CA LEU A 5 11.51 -55.60 -22.23
C LEU A 5 11.71 -55.02 -20.83
N LEU A 6 11.85 -53.70 -20.73
CA LEU A 6 11.94 -52.99 -19.45
C LEU A 6 10.52 -52.81 -18.89
N ILE A 7 10.17 -53.55 -17.85
CA ILE A 7 8.88 -53.41 -17.14
C ILE A 7 9.04 -52.30 -16.09
N LEU A 8 8.41 -51.14 -16.35
CA LEU A 8 8.24 -50.06 -15.38
C LEU A 8 7.19 -50.50 -14.34
N LEU A 9 7.64 -50.83 -13.13
CA LEU A 9 6.79 -51.00 -11.95
C LEU A 9 6.26 -49.63 -11.52
N LEU A 10 5.06 -49.29 -11.97
CA LEU A 10 4.25 -48.21 -11.40
C LEU A 10 3.73 -48.69 -10.03
N THR A 11 4.41 -48.28 -8.95
CA THR A 11 3.85 -48.38 -7.60
C THR A 11 2.71 -47.36 -7.48
N GLY A 12 1.48 -47.83 -7.66
CA GLY A 12 0.30 -47.07 -7.32
C GLY A 12 0.28 -46.83 -5.81
N TYR A 13 0.65 -45.63 -5.37
CA TYR A 13 0.26 -45.15 -4.05
C TYR A 13 -1.27 -45.13 -4.03
N GLN A 14 -1.88 -46.07 -3.31
CA GLN A 14 -3.25 -45.90 -2.87
C GLN A 14 -3.29 -44.61 -2.06
N SER A 15 -3.90 -43.57 -2.61
CA SER A 15 -4.30 -42.39 -1.87
C SER A 15 -5.23 -42.86 -0.77
N ILE A 16 -4.69 -43.04 0.44
CA ILE A 16 -5.51 -43.21 1.63
C ILE A 16 -6.27 -41.90 1.76
N SER A 17 -7.57 -41.92 1.44
CA SER A 17 -8.47 -40.80 1.70
C SER A 17 -8.33 -40.43 3.17
N GLN A 18 -7.66 -39.32 3.47
CA GLN A 18 -7.48 -38.87 4.85
C GLN A 18 -8.84 -38.57 5.47
N ASN A 19 -9.14 -39.21 6.60
CA ASN A 19 -10.39 -39.03 7.35
C ASN A 19 -10.60 -37.55 7.70
N VAL A 20 -11.84 -37.08 7.54
CA VAL A 20 -12.28 -35.75 7.96
C VAL A 20 -13.02 -35.90 9.27
N TYR A 21 -12.45 -35.35 10.34
CA TYR A 21 -12.96 -35.49 11.69
C TYR A 21 -14.04 -34.46 12.01
N ARG A 22 -14.95 -34.82 12.91
CA ARG A 22 -15.94 -33.94 13.54
C ARG A 22 -15.37 -33.26 14.78
N PRO A 23 -15.98 -32.17 15.26
CA PRO A 23 -15.53 -31.47 16.47
C PRO A 23 -15.33 -32.32 17.73
N HIS A 24 -16.13 -33.38 17.91
CA HIS A 24 -16.07 -34.28 19.07
C HIS A 24 -15.13 -35.49 18.87
N GLU A 25 -14.57 -35.67 17.68
CA GLU A 25 -13.70 -36.81 17.34
C GLU A 25 -12.21 -36.47 17.46
N VAL A 26 -11.89 -35.26 17.92
CA VAL A 26 -10.51 -34.75 18.02
C VAL A 26 -10.15 -34.35 19.44
N GLU A 27 -8.87 -34.40 19.76
CA GLU A 27 -8.32 -33.98 21.06
C GLU A 27 -8.26 -32.45 21.14
N THR A 28 -7.83 -31.81 20.05
CA THR A 28 -7.89 -30.35 19.90
C THR A 28 -8.53 -29.99 18.58
N GLN A 29 -9.43 -29.01 18.61
CA GLN A 29 -10.14 -28.55 17.42
C GLN A 29 -9.29 -27.58 16.61
N ALA A 30 -9.60 -27.48 15.32
CA ALA A 30 -9.04 -26.47 14.46
C ALA A 30 -9.49 -25.08 14.93
N ILE A 31 -8.52 -24.19 15.10
CA ILE A 31 -8.76 -22.82 15.54
C ILE A 31 -7.98 -21.84 14.65
N PRO A 32 -8.45 -20.60 14.47
CA PRO A 32 -7.67 -19.59 13.76
C PRO A 32 -6.41 -19.24 14.55
N LYS A 33 -5.28 -19.08 13.86
CA LYS A 33 -4.04 -18.56 14.46
C LYS A 33 -4.29 -17.16 15.00
N GLY A 34 -3.79 -16.87 16.20
CA GLY A 34 -4.10 -15.63 16.92
C GLY A 34 -5.53 -15.54 17.46
N GLY A 35 -6.38 -16.55 17.23
CA GLY A 35 -7.73 -16.64 17.76
C GLY A 35 -8.82 -16.01 16.87
N VAL A 36 -10.06 -16.16 17.32
CA VAL A 36 -11.27 -15.79 16.58
C VAL A 36 -11.35 -14.28 16.27
N THR A 37 -10.83 -13.43 17.16
CA THR A 37 -10.78 -11.97 16.93
C THR A 37 -9.95 -11.62 15.70
N ILE A 38 -8.81 -12.29 15.50
CA ILE A 38 -7.94 -12.06 14.33
C ILE A 38 -8.62 -12.54 13.04
N LEU A 39 -9.29 -13.69 13.08
CA LEU A 39 -10.09 -14.13 11.93
C LEU A 39 -11.19 -13.12 11.60
N ASN A 40 -11.91 -12.61 12.59
CA ASN A 40 -12.96 -11.63 12.36
C ASN A 40 -12.41 -10.33 11.74
N GLU A 41 -11.27 -9.84 12.23
CA GLU A 41 -10.59 -8.68 11.64
C GLU A 41 -10.20 -8.93 10.18
N PHE A 42 -9.63 -10.11 9.88
CA PHE A 42 -9.33 -10.53 8.53
C PHE A 42 -10.58 -10.53 7.64
N LEU A 43 -11.67 -11.16 8.09
CA LEU A 43 -12.92 -11.25 7.34
C LEU A 43 -13.49 -9.86 7.07
N GLN A 44 -13.59 -8.99 8.08
CA GLN A 44 -14.15 -7.65 7.92
C GLN A 44 -13.28 -6.75 7.02
N SER A 45 -11.97 -6.95 6.99
CA SER A 45 -11.08 -6.18 6.12
C SER A 45 -11.08 -6.69 4.67
N ASN A 46 -11.32 -7.98 4.45
CA ASN A 46 -11.27 -8.63 3.14
C ASN A 46 -12.64 -8.75 2.45
N ILE A 47 -13.73 -8.60 3.19
CA ILE A 47 -15.09 -8.75 2.66
C ILE A 47 -15.43 -7.61 1.69
N GLN A 48 -15.98 -7.99 0.54
CA GLN A 48 -16.52 -7.10 -0.47
C GLN A 48 -18.03 -7.24 -0.45
N VAL A 49 -18.69 -6.45 0.40
CA VAL A 49 -20.15 -6.47 0.52
C VAL A 49 -20.77 -6.04 -0.82
N PRO A 50 -21.50 -6.91 -1.55
CA PRO A 50 -22.08 -6.54 -2.84
C PRO A 50 -23.02 -5.35 -2.69
N LEU A 51 -22.92 -4.36 -3.58
CA LEU A 51 -23.78 -3.17 -3.52
C LEU A 51 -25.23 -3.59 -3.67
N LYS A 52 -25.54 -4.43 -4.67
CA LYS A 52 -26.90 -4.93 -4.93
C LYS A 52 -27.59 -5.52 -3.69
N SER A 53 -26.84 -6.24 -2.85
CA SER A 53 -27.35 -6.87 -1.62
C SER A 53 -27.44 -5.91 -0.44
N SER A 54 -26.74 -4.77 -0.48
CA SER A 54 -26.58 -3.86 0.66
C SER A 54 -27.24 -2.49 0.51
N ILE A 55 -27.89 -2.20 -0.63
CA ILE A 55 -28.60 -0.93 -0.88
C ILE A 55 -29.53 -0.58 0.30
N LYS A 56 -30.36 -1.53 0.73
CA LYS A 56 -31.33 -1.36 1.84
C LYS A 56 -30.70 -1.39 3.25
N GLY A 57 -29.38 -1.51 3.33
CA GLY A 57 -28.68 -1.90 4.55
C GLY A 57 -28.75 -3.41 4.77
N ILE A 58 -27.71 -3.95 5.38
CA ILE A 58 -27.61 -5.38 5.68
C ILE A 58 -26.91 -5.55 7.02
N ASN A 59 -27.46 -6.44 7.86
CA ASN A 59 -26.83 -6.89 9.10
C ASN A 59 -27.21 -8.36 9.27
N ALA A 60 -26.51 -9.22 8.56
CA ALA A 60 -26.85 -10.63 8.45
C ALA A 60 -25.59 -11.49 8.35
N LYS A 61 -25.76 -12.79 8.55
CA LYS A 61 -24.65 -13.75 8.61
C LYS A 61 -24.87 -14.88 7.61
N VAL A 62 -23.85 -15.17 6.81
CA VAL A 62 -23.77 -16.36 5.97
C VAL A 62 -22.99 -17.43 6.72
N PHE A 63 -23.54 -18.64 6.85
CA PHE A 63 -22.91 -19.77 7.52
C PHE A 63 -22.30 -20.68 6.46
N VAL A 64 -20.99 -20.86 6.54
CA VAL A 64 -20.18 -21.61 5.59
C VAL A 64 -19.61 -22.83 6.30
N LYS A 65 -19.86 -24.02 5.75
CA LYS A 65 -19.13 -25.24 6.12
C LYS A 65 -17.86 -25.35 5.30
N GLY A 66 -16.84 -25.99 5.84
CA GLY A 66 -15.67 -26.43 5.09
C GLY A 66 -14.78 -27.33 5.91
N ILE A 67 -13.61 -27.65 5.35
CA ILE A 67 -12.64 -28.56 5.94
C ILE A 67 -11.36 -27.77 6.18
N VAL A 68 -10.95 -27.64 7.44
CA VAL A 68 -9.62 -27.14 7.77
C VAL A 68 -8.62 -28.23 7.45
N GLU A 69 -7.66 -27.89 6.60
CA GLU A 69 -6.59 -28.77 6.15
C GLU A 69 -5.39 -28.71 7.10
N THR A 70 -4.54 -29.74 7.02
CA THR A 70 -3.34 -29.85 7.88
C THR A 70 -2.29 -28.78 7.64
N ASP A 71 -2.34 -28.10 6.49
CA ASP A 71 -1.49 -26.96 6.14
C ASP A 71 -2.02 -25.62 6.66
N GLY A 72 -3.21 -25.61 7.26
CA GLY A 72 -3.89 -24.42 7.77
C GLY A 72 -4.79 -23.72 6.76
N SER A 73 -4.93 -24.24 5.54
CA SER A 73 -5.93 -23.78 4.56
C SER A 73 -7.32 -24.36 4.85
N MET A 74 -8.32 -23.89 4.10
CA MET A 74 -9.68 -24.41 4.18
C MET A 74 -10.19 -24.80 2.79
N THR A 75 -10.71 -26.01 2.65
CA THR A 75 -11.27 -26.54 1.40
C THR A 75 -12.72 -27.00 1.60
N GLY A 76 -13.36 -27.53 0.55
CA GLY A 76 -14.72 -28.10 0.65
C GLY A 76 -15.78 -27.09 1.08
N LEU A 77 -15.57 -25.81 0.77
CA LEU A 77 -16.43 -24.72 1.21
C LEU A 77 -17.84 -24.85 0.62
N GLY A 78 -18.86 -24.67 1.46
CA GLY A 78 -20.26 -24.70 1.02
C GLY A 78 -21.17 -23.93 1.96
N ILE A 79 -22.32 -23.50 1.45
CA ILE A 79 -23.30 -22.74 2.24
C ILE A 79 -24.15 -23.71 3.08
N VAL A 80 -24.23 -23.43 4.37
CA VAL A 80 -25.19 -24.04 5.30
C VAL A 80 -26.46 -23.19 5.39
N ARG A 81 -26.28 -21.87 5.55
CA ARG A 81 -27.36 -20.89 5.58
C ARG A 81 -26.89 -19.60 4.92
N GLY A 82 -27.58 -19.18 3.87
CA GLY A 82 -27.20 -18.02 3.07
C GLY A 82 -28.12 -16.81 3.25
N ILE A 83 -27.79 -15.73 2.53
CA ILE A 83 -28.61 -14.52 2.42
C ILE A 83 -29.14 -14.41 0.99
N ASP A 84 -28.23 -14.26 0.03
CA ASP A 84 -28.49 -14.28 -1.41
C ASP A 84 -27.26 -14.86 -2.13
N SER A 85 -27.35 -15.06 -3.44
CA SER A 85 -26.27 -15.67 -4.24
C SER A 85 -24.96 -14.89 -4.19
N LEU A 86 -24.99 -13.55 -4.16
CA LEU A 86 -23.79 -12.72 -4.18
C LEU A 86 -23.10 -12.73 -2.81
N CYS A 87 -23.86 -12.54 -1.73
CA CYS A 87 -23.32 -12.67 -0.38
C CYS A 87 -22.78 -14.08 -0.10
N ASN A 88 -23.43 -15.12 -0.63
CA ASN A 88 -22.96 -16.50 -0.49
C ASN A 88 -21.62 -16.73 -1.20
N GLN A 89 -21.48 -16.27 -2.44
CA GLN A 89 -20.23 -16.35 -3.20
C GLN A 89 -19.11 -15.60 -2.48
N GLU A 90 -19.40 -14.40 -1.99
CA GLU A 90 -18.43 -13.60 -1.25
C GLU A 90 -18.00 -14.27 0.07
N ALA A 91 -18.94 -14.87 0.81
CA ALA A 91 -18.63 -15.60 2.04
C ALA A 91 -17.69 -16.79 1.79
N ILE A 92 -17.91 -17.53 0.71
CA ILE A 92 -17.01 -18.62 0.29
C ILE A 92 -15.65 -18.06 -0.11
N ARG A 93 -15.61 -17.01 -0.93
CA ARG A 93 -14.36 -16.38 -1.40
C ARG A 93 -13.52 -15.93 -0.21
N VAL A 94 -14.06 -15.09 0.67
CA VAL A 94 -13.30 -14.48 1.76
C VAL A 94 -12.82 -15.51 2.77
N LEU A 95 -13.62 -16.53 3.10
CA LEU A 95 -13.21 -17.57 4.04
C LEU A 95 -12.15 -18.51 3.42
N GLY A 96 -12.24 -18.78 2.11
CA GLY A 96 -11.24 -19.57 1.38
C GLY A 96 -9.89 -18.88 1.20
N LEU A 97 -9.83 -17.55 1.34
CA LEU A 97 -8.56 -16.82 1.36
C LEU A 97 -7.78 -17.02 2.67
N TYR A 98 -8.46 -17.33 3.77
CA TYR A 98 -7.81 -17.50 5.07
C TYR A 98 -7.11 -18.85 5.17
N LYS A 99 -5.78 -18.83 5.26
CA LYS A 99 -4.90 -20.01 5.36
C LYS A 99 -4.11 -20.06 6.67
N ALA A 100 -4.59 -19.33 7.66
CA ALA A 100 -3.96 -19.22 8.96
C ALA A 100 -4.73 -20.02 10.03
N TRP A 101 -5.25 -21.20 9.69
CA TRP A 101 -5.77 -22.12 10.69
C TRP A 101 -4.64 -22.89 11.37
N GLN A 102 -4.78 -23.13 12.67
CA GLN A 102 -4.15 -24.23 13.37
C GLN A 102 -5.04 -25.46 13.16
N PRO A 103 -4.52 -26.55 12.58
CA PRO A 103 -5.31 -27.75 12.33
C PRO A 103 -5.66 -28.48 13.64
N ALA A 104 -6.69 -29.32 13.57
CA ALA A 104 -7.06 -30.19 14.67
C ALA A 104 -6.00 -31.27 14.92
N VAL A 105 -6.00 -31.87 16.11
CA VAL A 105 -5.04 -32.92 16.51
C VAL A 105 -5.77 -34.15 17.05
N VAL A 106 -5.28 -35.32 16.64
CA VAL A 106 -5.63 -36.64 17.17
C VAL A 106 -4.32 -37.43 17.33
N LYS A 107 -4.04 -37.95 18.52
CA LYS A 107 -2.82 -38.71 18.84
C LYS A 107 -1.55 -37.98 18.38
N ASP A 108 -1.46 -36.69 18.72
CA ASP A 108 -0.36 -35.79 18.34
C ASP A 108 -0.15 -35.57 16.82
N GLN A 109 -1.05 -36.07 15.98
CA GLN A 109 -1.01 -35.86 14.53
C GLN A 109 -2.01 -34.79 14.10
N LYS A 110 -1.56 -33.90 13.22
CA LYS A 110 -2.45 -32.92 12.57
C LYS A 110 -3.44 -33.66 11.68
N VAL A 111 -4.73 -33.38 11.86
CA VAL A 111 -5.81 -34.00 11.08
C VAL A 111 -6.71 -32.94 10.44
N ARG A 112 -7.42 -33.38 9.40
CA ARG A 112 -8.43 -32.57 8.71
C ARG A 112 -9.71 -32.54 9.55
N GLN A 113 -10.32 -31.37 9.70
CA GLN A 113 -11.55 -31.24 10.49
C GLN A 113 -12.62 -30.45 9.75
N ALA A 114 -13.85 -30.95 9.77
CA ALA A 114 -15.01 -30.21 9.30
C ALA A 114 -15.40 -29.11 10.31
N VAL A 115 -15.52 -27.88 9.83
CA VAL A 115 -15.89 -26.70 10.63
C VAL A 115 -17.02 -25.93 9.96
N VAL A 116 -17.84 -25.25 10.77
CA VAL A 116 -18.83 -24.29 10.30
C VAL A 116 -18.50 -22.93 10.92
N TYR A 117 -18.31 -21.93 10.07
CA TYR A 117 -18.04 -20.57 10.49
C TYR A 117 -19.02 -19.60 9.85
N HIS A 118 -19.27 -18.46 10.49
CA HIS A 118 -20.17 -17.44 9.94
C HIS A 118 -19.39 -16.20 9.48
N VAL A 119 -19.75 -15.68 8.30
CA VAL A 119 -19.26 -14.42 7.77
C VAL A 119 -20.35 -13.38 7.95
N ALA A 120 -20.05 -12.31 8.69
CA ALA A 120 -20.98 -11.21 8.93
C ALA A 120 -20.91 -10.19 7.78
N PHE A 121 -22.06 -9.89 7.19
CA PHE A 121 -22.26 -8.82 6.21
C PHE A 121 -22.96 -7.67 6.92
N VAL A 122 -22.23 -6.57 7.09
CA VAL A 122 -22.72 -5.36 7.76
C VAL A 122 -22.51 -4.16 6.83
N SER A 123 -23.59 -3.45 6.50
CA SER A 123 -23.54 -2.20 5.75
C SER A 123 -24.76 -1.36 6.09
N ASN A 124 -24.56 -0.05 6.19
CA ASN A 124 -25.64 0.91 6.38
C ASN A 124 -26.45 1.10 5.09
N HIS A 125 -27.70 1.53 5.25
CA HIS A 125 -28.55 1.96 4.14
C HIS A 125 -27.85 3.01 3.27
N LYS A 126 -27.86 2.81 1.95
CA LYS A 126 -27.26 3.73 0.98
C LYS A 126 -28.28 4.78 0.57
N GLU A 127 -28.49 5.77 1.44
CA GLU A 127 -29.52 6.82 1.25
C GLU A 127 -29.41 7.56 -0.08
N ASN A 128 -28.20 7.70 -0.61
CA ASN A 128 -27.92 8.40 -1.85
C ASN A 128 -27.86 7.45 -3.07
N PHE A 129 -28.35 6.21 -2.98
CA PHE A 129 -28.36 5.30 -4.12
C PHE A 129 -29.73 5.26 -4.81
N ASP A 130 -29.76 5.59 -6.10
CA ASP A 130 -30.96 5.51 -6.92
C ASP A 130 -30.98 4.18 -7.68
N THR A 131 -31.94 3.31 -7.35
CA THR A 131 -32.09 1.99 -7.98
C THR A 131 -32.60 2.04 -9.42
N THR A 132 -33.26 3.12 -9.84
CA THR A 132 -33.75 3.29 -11.21
C THR A 132 -32.64 3.73 -12.15
N LEU A 133 -31.76 4.60 -11.67
CA LEU A 133 -30.55 5.03 -12.39
C LEU A 133 -29.36 4.09 -12.18
N TRP A 134 -29.46 3.18 -11.21
CA TRP A 134 -28.36 2.33 -10.74
C TRP A 134 -27.07 3.12 -10.46
N SER A 135 -27.23 4.20 -9.69
CA SER A 135 -26.19 5.23 -9.52
C SER A 135 -26.22 5.81 -8.11
N TYR A 136 -25.07 6.25 -7.61
CA TYR A 136 -25.04 7.17 -6.48
C TYR A 136 -25.43 8.57 -6.95
N VAL A 137 -26.43 9.16 -6.29
CA VAL A 137 -26.97 10.49 -6.60
C VAL A 137 -26.80 11.41 -5.39
N ASN A 138 -25.98 12.44 -5.53
CA ASN A 138 -25.81 13.46 -4.48
C ASN A 138 -26.45 14.76 -4.92
N TYR A 139 -27.21 15.41 -4.03
CA TYR A 139 -27.91 16.66 -4.32
C TYR A 139 -27.22 17.86 -3.69
N TYR A 140 -27.28 18.99 -4.38
CA TYR A 140 -26.65 20.24 -3.97
C TYR A 140 -27.62 21.42 -4.12
N ASP A 141 -27.45 22.41 -3.24
CA ASP A 141 -28.20 23.64 -3.26
C ASP A 141 -27.67 24.65 -4.30
N ALA A 142 -28.27 25.86 -4.34
CA ALA A 142 -27.85 26.92 -5.25
C ALA A 142 -26.39 27.39 -5.04
N LYS A 143 -25.79 27.10 -3.89
CA LYS A 143 -24.41 27.42 -3.52
C LYS A 143 -23.46 26.22 -3.65
N TYR A 144 -23.90 25.16 -4.34
CA TYR A 144 -23.17 23.90 -4.51
C TYR A 144 -22.84 23.18 -3.19
N GLN A 145 -23.58 23.46 -2.12
CA GLN A 145 -23.41 22.76 -0.85
C GLN A 145 -24.26 21.47 -0.85
N PRO A 146 -23.72 20.34 -0.37
CA PRO A 146 -24.50 19.11 -0.23
C PRO A 146 -25.75 19.33 0.61
N THR A 147 -26.92 18.89 0.14
CA THR A 147 -28.19 19.02 0.86
C THR A 147 -29.06 17.78 0.72
N LYS A 148 -29.84 17.49 1.75
CA LYS A 148 -30.89 16.45 1.74
C LYS A 148 -32.30 17.04 1.66
N VAL A 149 -32.44 18.36 1.66
CA VAL A 149 -33.72 19.05 1.72
C VAL A 149 -34.27 19.25 0.30
N LEU A 150 -35.35 18.55 -0.05
CA LEU A 150 -35.91 18.49 -1.41
C LEU A 150 -36.15 19.86 -2.06
N LYS A 151 -36.69 20.83 -1.30
CA LYS A 151 -36.96 22.19 -1.81
C LYS A 151 -35.70 22.97 -2.20
N ASP A 152 -34.54 22.57 -1.67
CA ASP A 152 -33.26 23.24 -1.90
C ASP A 152 -32.50 22.62 -3.08
N TYR A 153 -33.00 21.52 -3.67
CA TYR A 153 -32.32 20.86 -4.78
C TYR A 153 -32.22 21.77 -6.00
N LYS A 154 -30.98 22.02 -6.44
CA LYS A 154 -30.68 22.79 -7.65
C LYS A 154 -29.77 22.03 -8.60
N TYR A 155 -28.81 21.30 -8.05
CA TYR A 155 -27.90 20.45 -8.81
C TYR A 155 -27.89 19.04 -8.25
N ARG A 156 -27.50 18.07 -9.07
CA ARG A 156 -27.15 16.74 -8.61
C ARG A 156 -25.93 16.19 -9.37
N SER A 157 -25.18 15.32 -8.72
CA SER A 157 -24.21 14.44 -9.39
C SER A 157 -24.79 13.04 -9.49
N VAL A 158 -24.57 12.36 -10.61
CA VAL A 158 -24.98 10.96 -10.83
C VAL A 158 -23.73 10.14 -11.16
N THR A 159 -23.40 9.19 -10.29
CA THR A 159 -22.22 8.34 -10.40
C THR A 159 -22.67 6.90 -10.69
N PRO A 160 -22.60 6.46 -11.96
CA PRO A 160 -23.02 5.12 -12.35
C PRO A 160 -22.02 4.06 -11.89
N VAL A 161 -22.53 2.96 -11.32
CA VAL A 161 -21.70 1.88 -10.77
C VAL A 161 -22.15 0.50 -11.22
N ASP A 162 -21.35 -0.53 -11.00
CA ASP A 162 -21.71 -1.93 -11.21
C ASP A 162 -22.44 -2.53 -9.98
N GLU A 163 -22.64 -3.85 -9.96
CA GLU A 163 -23.32 -4.53 -8.84
C GLU A 163 -22.45 -4.62 -7.57
N GLN A 164 -21.15 -4.39 -7.69
CA GLN A 164 -20.16 -4.35 -6.61
C GLN A 164 -19.94 -2.93 -6.10
N GLY A 165 -20.41 -1.91 -6.84
CA GLY A 165 -20.31 -0.50 -6.51
C GLY A 165 -19.09 0.20 -7.11
N TYR A 166 -18.43 -0.42 -8.10
CA TYR A 166 -17.34 0.21 -8.84
C TYR A 166 -17.86 1.03 -10.01
N LEU A 167 -17.16 2.11 -10.34
CA LEU A 167 -17.52 3.05 -11.39
C LEU A 167 -17.69 2.35 -12.75
N LYS A 168 -18.78 2.64 -13.45
CA LYS A 168 -19.13 2.00 -14.74
C LYS A 168 -19.27 2.98 -15.91
N GLY A 169 -19.28 4.28 -15.64
CA GLY A 169 -19.46 5.31 -16.67
C GLY A 169 -19.20 6.71 -16.13
N ASP A 170 -19.38 7.70 -17.00
CA ASP A 170 -19.13 9.11 -16.70
C ASP A 170 -19.95 9.57 -15.49
N ILE A 171 -19.35 10.44 -14.68
CA ILE A 171 -20.07 11.10 -13.59
C ILE A 171 -20.78 12.32 -14.18
N SER A 172 -22.11 12.31 -14.25
CA SER A 172 -22.86 13.47 -14.74
C SER A 172 -23.07 14.49 -13.62
N TYR A 173 -23.02 15.76 -13.97
CA TYR A 173 -23.51 16.87 -13.15
C TYR A 173 -24.70 17.47 -13.88
N GLU A 174 -25.82 17.60 -13.17
CA GLU A 174 -27.11 17.97 -13.74
C GLU A 174 -27.72 19.13 -12.97
N GLY A 175 -28.30 20.08 -13.70
CA GLY A 175 -29.09 21.20 -13.16
C GLY A 175 -30.59 20.94 -13.27
N LEU A 176 -31.35 21.43 -12.30
CA LEU A 176 -32.81 21.35 -12.31
C LEU A 176 -33.43 22.52 -13.09
N GLU A 177 -33.99 22.24 -14.27
CA GLU A 177 -34.65 23.22 -15.14
C GLU A 177 -36.09 22.81 -15.44
N TRP A 178 -37.07 23.67 -15.11
CA TRP A 178 -38.50 23.42 -15.33
C TRP A 178 -38.98 22.05 -14.81
N GLY A 179 -38.47 21.64 -13.65
CA GLY A 179 -38.80 20.36 -13.01
C GLY A 179 -38.10 19.14 -13.62
N LYS A 180 -37.21 19.33 -14.59
CA LYS A 180 -36.43 18.25 -15.23
C LYS A 180 -34.95 18.43 -14.98
N TRP A 181 -34.26 17.32 -14.74
CA TRP A 181 -32.80 17.31 -14.66
C TRP A 181 -32.21 17.36 -16.06
N LYS A 182 -31.26 18.27 -16.28
CA LYS A 182 -30.49 18.38 -17.51
C LYS A 182 -29.01 18.35 -17.21
N GLN A 183 -28.26 17.58 -18.00
CA GLN A 183 -26.81 17.53 -17.88
C GLN A 183 -26.18 18.88 -18.23
N ILE A 184 -25.37 19.39 -17.31
CA ILE A 184 -24.61 20.64 -17.46
C ILE A 184 -23.11 20.38 -17.61
N ASN A 185 -22.62 19.27 -17.05
CA ASN A 185 -21.22 18.86 -17.16
C ASN A 185 -21.10 17.33 -16.96
N ALA A 186 -19.97 16.75 -17.32
CA ALA A 186 -19.63 15.36 -17.01
C ALA A 186 -18.13 15.20 -16.74
N ILE A 187 -17.79 14.28 -15.85
CA ILE A 187 -16.41 13.84 -15.61
C ILE A 187 -16.21 12.51 -16.34
N PRO A 188 -15.31 12.45 -17.34
CA PRO A 188 -15.10 11.25 -18.13
C PRO A 188 -14.63 10.07 -17.28
N PHE A 189 -15.30 8.94 -17.43
CA PHE A 189 -14.82 7.66 -16.96
C PHE A 189 -13.63 7.20 -17.78
N LYS A 190 -12.60 6.72 -17.08
CA LYS A 190 -11.41 6.14 -17.71
C LYS A 190 -11.24 4.72 -17.23
N ARG A 191 -11.08 3.81 -18.21
CA ARG A 191 -10.52 2.49 -18.02
C ARG A 191 -9.14 2.44 -18.68
N LYS A 192 -8.10 2.42 -17.87
CA LYS A 192 -6.70 2.41 -18.33
C LYS A 192 -6.09 1.04 -18.17
N GLU A 193 -5.68 0.41 -19.26
CA GLU A 193 -4.86 -0.80 -19.22
C GLU A 193 -3.42 -0.44 -18.83
N LEU A 194 -2.78 -1.24 -17.96
CA LEU A 194 -1.44 -0.99 -17.47
C LEU A 194 -0.71 -2.29 -17.08
N TRP A 195 0.62 -2.21 -17.03
CA TRP A 195 1.44 -3.17 -16.28
C TRP A 195 1.54 -2.70 -14.84
N TYR A 196 0.95 -3.46 -13.93
CA TYR A 196 0.97 -3.17 -12.51
C TYR A 196 2.13 -3.91 -11.86
N LYS A 197 3.08 -3.17 -11.30
CA LYS A 197 4.20 -3.72 -10.54
C LYS A 197 3.69 -4.30 -9.23
N VAL A 198 4.01 -5.56 -8.96
CA VAL A 198 3.66 -6.24 -7.71
C VAL A 198 4.89 -6.35 -6.83
N SER A 199 4.69 -6.22 -5.52
CA SER A 199 5.76 -6.33 -4.52
C SER A 199 5.57 -7.57 -3.66
N GLU A 200 6.67 -8.21 -3.30
CA GLU A 200 6.68 -9.37 -2.38
C GLU A 200 5.89 -10.59 -2.89
N GLU A 201 5.73 -10.71 -4.22
CA GLU A 201 5.18 -11.88 -4.90
C GLU A 201 6.33 -12.70 -5.52
N PRO A 202 6.59 -13.93 -5.06
CA PRO A 202 7.72 -14.72 -5.54
C PRO A 202 7.66 -14.97 -7.05
N GLY A 203 8.69 -14.54 -7.78
CA GLY A 203 8.85 -14.83 -9.20
C GLY A 203 7.96 -13.99 -10.13
N VAL A 204 7.26 -12.97 -9.62
CA VAL A 204 6.42 -12.08 -10.42
C VAL A 204 6.83 -10.64 -10.17
N ASP A 205 7.33 -9.95 -11.20
CA ASP A 205 7.64 -8.52 -11.11
C ASP A 205 6.39 -7.65 -11.38
N SER A 206 5.64 -7.98 -12.43
CA SER A 206 4.50 -7.19 -12.89
C SER A 206 3.40 -8.06 -13.50
N VAL A 207 2.14 -7.60 -13.44
CA VAL A 207 0.97 -8.26 -14.05
C VAL A 207 0.17 -7.30 -14.92
N GLN A 208 -0.53 -7.83 -15.92
CA GLN A 208 -1.46 -7.03 -16.71
C GLN A 208 -2.71 -6.72 -15.89
N ALA A 209 -3.09 -5.45 -15.87
CA ALA A 209 -4.17 -4.92 -15.05
C ALA A 209 -4.93 -3.82 -15.79
N TYR A 210 -6.11 -3.49 -15.27
CA TYR A 210 -6.84 -2.29 -15.66
C TYR A 210 -7.21 -1.46 -14.43
N GLN A 211 -7.16 -0.15 -14.58
CA GLN A 211 -7.56 0.81 -13.55
C GLN A 211 -8.81 1.58 -13.98
N LEU A 212 -9.74 1.72 -13.05
CA LEU A 212 -10.94 2.56 -13.17
C LEU A 212 -10.70 3.89 -12.45
N SER A 213 -11.03 5.01 -13.10
CA SER A 213 -11.01 6.36 -12.52
C SER A 213 -12.04 7.30 -13.18
N ALA A 214 -12.29 8.46 -12.57
CA ALA A 214 -13.05 9.57 -13.17
C ALA A 214 -12.29 10.88 -12.93
N GLU A 215 -11.64 11.38 -13.98
CA GLU A 215 -10.72 12.52 -13.90
C GLU A 215 -11.20 13.65 -14.81
N ASP A 216 -11.14 14.88 -14.32
CA ASP A 216 -11.37 16.07 -15.15
C ASP A 216 -10.13 16.47 -15.98
N ASN A 217 -10.27 17.53 -16.76
CA ASN A 217 -9.20 18.06 -17.61
C ASN A 217 -8.01 18.64 -16.83
N HIS A 218 -8.16 18.86 -15.51
CA HIS A 218 -7.11 19.27 -14.59
C HIS A 218 -6.56 18.09 -13.78
N GLU A 219 -6.89 16.86 -14.18
CA GLU A 219 -6.51 15.61 -13.53
C GLU A 219 -6.99 15.48 -12.07
N SER A 220 -8.01 16.28 -11.68
CA SER A 220 -8.67 16.10 -10.40
C SER A 220 -9.55 14.86 -10.47
N ASN A 221 -9.40 13.95 -9.50
CA ASN A 221 -10.14 12.69 -9.47
C ASN A 221 -11.36 12.79 -8.54
N TYR A 222 -12.52 12.37 -9.06
CA TYR A 222 -13.83 12.47 -8.40
C TYR A 222 -14.37 11.10 -7.96
N ALA A 223 -13.63 10.02 -8.21
CA ALA A 223 -13.96 8.67 -7.77
C ALA A 223 -12.74 7.95 -7.17
N PRO A 224 -12.89 6.85 -6.42
CA PRO A 224 -11.73 6.03 -6.05
C PRO A 224 -10.98 5.50 -7.28
N PHE A 225 -9.65 5.48 -7.23
CA PHE A 225 -8.85 4.69 -8.17
C PHE A 225 -8.96 3.23 -7.76
N VAL A 226 -9.41 2.37 -8.68
CA VAL A 226 -9.53 0.93 -8.41
C VAL A 226 -8.81 0.16 -9.50
N THR A 227 -7.82 -0.63 -9.13
CA THR A 227 -7.03 -1.44 -10.05
C THR A 227 -7.37 -2.91 -9.88
N PHE A 228 -7.63 -3.58 -11.00
CA PHE A 228 -7.98 -4.99 -11.08
C PHE A 228 -6.99 -5.76 -11.95
N GLN A 229 -6.77 -7.02 -11.61
CA GLN A 229 -6.26 -8.02 -12.55
C GLN A 229 -7.28 -8.24 -13.68
N LYS A 230 -6.83 -8.78 -14.81
CA LYS A 230 -7.72 -9.11 -15.95
C LYS A 230 -8.85 -10.09 -15.60
N ASP A 231 -8.69 -10.89 -14.56
CA ASP A 231 -9.69 -11.83 -14.05
C ASP A 231 -10.68 -11.20 -13.05
N GLY A 232 -10.57 -9.89 -12.79
CA GLY A 232 -11.45 -9.13 -11.90
C GLY A 232 -11.04 -9.12 -10.43
N LYS A 233 -9.92 -9.74 -10.04
CA LYS A 233 -9.41 -9.62 -8.66
C LYS A 233 -8.81 -8.24 -8.41
N LEU A 234 -9.05 -7.68 -7.23
CA LEU A 234 -8.45 -6.40 -6.83
C LEU A 234 -6.93 -6.51 -6.70
N LEU A 235 -6.24 -5.44 -7.09
CA LEU A 235 -4.81 -5.20 -6.85
C LEU A 235 -4.58 -3.96 -5.99
N ALA A 236 -5.36 -2.91 -6.22
CA ALA A 236 -5.25 -1.67 -5.47
C ALA A 236 -6.58 -0.91 -5.39
N TYR A 237 -6.77 -0.18 -4.30
CA TYR A 237 -7.83 0.79 -4.12
C TYR A 237 -7.25 2.05 -3.48
N ARG A 238 -7.54 3.22 -4.01
CA ARG A 238 -7.16 4.51 -3.41
C ARG A 238 -8.33 5.46 -3.50
N GLN A 239 -8.78 5.96 -2.35
CA GLN A 239 -9.78 7.01 -2.26
C GLN A 239 -9.14 8.25 -1.66
N ASN A 240 -9.30 9.37 -2.35
CA ASN A 240 -8.85 10.68 -1.89
C ASN A 240 -10.02 11.43 -1.24
N GLY A 241 -9.71 12.25 -0.25
CA GLY A 241 -10.63 13.20 0.34
C GLY A 241 -10.73 14.50 -0.46
N ILE A 242 -11.52 15.44 0.05
CA ILE A 242 -11.85 16.72 -0.62
C ILE A 242 -10.60 17.56 -0.95
N SER A 243 -9.55 17.48 -0.14
CA SER A 243 -8.28 18.20 -0.36
C SER A 243 -7.33 17.49 -1.35
N GLY A 244 -7.76 16.42 -2.00
CA GLY A 244 -6.93 15.56 -2.86
C GLY A 244 -5.98 14.64 -2.09
N LYS A 245 -5.87 14.78 -0.77
CA LYS A 245 -5.09 13.87 0.09
C LYS A 245 -5.75 12.49 0.15
N PRO A 246 -4.99 11.38 0.13
CA PRO A 246 -5.53 10.04 0.37
C PRO A 246 -6.30 9.99 1.70
N GLN A 247 -7.47 9.38 1.71
CA GLN A 247 -8.23 9.02 2.91
C GLN A 247 -8.02 7.55 3.26
N ILE A 248 -7.96 6.69 2.24
CA ILE A 248 -7.70 5.26 2.42
C ILE A 248 -6.99 4.70 1.19
N THR A 249 -6.01 3.85 1.42
CA THR A 249 -5.37 3.01 0.40
C THR A 249 -5.47 1.55 0.81
N LYS A 250 -5.63 0.67 -0.17
CA LYS A 250 -5.58 -0.77 0.00
C LYS A 250 -4.73 -1.37 -1.10
N GLU A 251 -3.91 -2.34 -0.74
CA GLU A 251 -3.14 -3.18 -1.67
C GLU A 251 -3.50 -4.64 -1.44
N TYR A 252 -3.50 -5.42 -2.51
CA TYR A 252 -3.92 -6.82 -2.49
C TYR A 252 -2.83 -7.72 -3.07
N TYR A 253 -2.74 -8.94 -2.53
CA TYR A 253 -1.98 -10.03 -3.14
C TYR A 253 -2.62 -10.47 -4.45
N LEU A 254 -1.88 -11.19 -5.29
CA LEU A 254 -2.40 -11.78 -6.53
C LEU A 254 -3.58 -12.74 -6.31
N SER A 255 -3.72 -13.29 -5.10
CA SER A 255 -4.88 -14.08 -4.68
C SER A 255 -6.17 -13.26 -4.57
N GLY A 256 -6.11 -11.92 -4.56
CA GLY A 256 -7.21 -11.02 -4.23
C GLY A 256 -7.44 -10.83 -2.73
N MET A 257 -6.53 -11.34 -1.90
CA MET A 257 -6.51 -11.10 -0.46
C MET A 257 -5.87 -9.75 -0.15
N LEU A 258 -6.46 -8.99 0.76
CA LEU A 258 -5.92 -7.73 1.25
C LEU A 258 -4.54 -7.97 1.87
N LYS A 259 -3.55 -7.27 1.34
CA LYS A 259 -2.16 -7.26 1.82
C LYS A 259 -1.97 -6.19 2.89
N ASN A 260 -2.42 -4.98 2.60
CA ASN A 260 -2.44 -3.90 3.57
C ASN A 260 -3.58 -2.92 3.30
N VAL A 261 -4.02 -2.26 4.36
CA VAL A 261 -4.89 -1.08 4.31
C VAL A 261 -4.24 0.02 5.13
N GLU A 262 -4.25 1.23 4.60
CA GLU A 262 -3.82 2.43 5.32
C GLU A 262 -4.95 3.45 5.32
N THR A 263 -5.32 3.93 6.50
CA THR A 263 -6.32 4.97 6.69
C THR A 263 -5.64 6.22 7.18
N PHE A 264 -5.98 7.36 6.58
CA PHE A 264 -5.33 8.64 6.80
C PHE A 264 -6.25 9.58 7.59
N GLU A 265 -5.66 10.19 8.60
CA GLU A 265 -6.19 11.31 9.38
C GLU A 265 -5.42 12.59 9.02
N ASP A 266 -5.79 13.74 9.59
CA ASP A 266 -5.19 15.03 9.24
C ASP A 266 -3.67 15.09 9.43
N SER A 267 -3.15 14.42 10.46
CA SER A 267 -1.74 14.44 10.86
C SER A 267 -1.12 13.06 11.11
N SER A 268 -1.87 11.98 10.84
CA SER A 268 -1.39 10.62 11.04
C SER A 268 -2.02 9.63 10.08
N SER A 269 -1.43 8.45 9.91
CA SER A 269 -2.07 7.31 9.27
C SER A 269 -1.93 6.06 10.12
N THR A 270 -2.89 5.14 9.98
CA THR A 270 -2.82 3.80 10.56
C THR A 270 -2.77 2.80 9.43
N ARG A 271 -1.75 1.94 9.42
CA ARG A 271 -1.58 0.85 8.45
C ARG A 271 -1.74 -0.49 9.15
N VAL A 272 -2.59 -1.34 8.60
CA VAL A 272 -2.72 -2.76 8.98
C VAL A 272 -2.21 -3.60 7.83
N THR A 273 -1.36 -4.57 8.14
CA THR A 273 -0.73 -5.46 7.16
C THR A 273 -1.04 -6.92 7.50
N TRP A 274 -1.28 -7.76 6.51
CA TRP A 274 -1.47 -9.21 6.65
C TRP A 274 -0.37 -9.96 5.91
N TYR A 275 -0.03 -11.15 6.41
CA TYR A 275 0.78 -12.12 5.69
C TYR A 275 -0.04 -12.78 4.58
N GLY A 276 0.63 -13.41 3.60
CA GLY A 276 0.03 -14.17 2.50
C GLY A 276 -0.86 -15.36 2.90
N ASN A 277 -0.87 -15.75 4.19
CA ASN A 277 -1.76 -16.76 4.74
C ASN A 277 -3.02 -16.17 5.43
N GLY A 278 -3.19 -14.85 5.46
CA GLY A 278 -4.32 -14.17 6.10
C GLY A 278 -4.14 -13.88 7.59
N GLN A 279 -3.02 -14.27 8.20
CA GLN A 279 -2.66 -13.85 9.56
C GLN A 279 -2.29 -12.37 9.55
N ILE A 280 -2.83 -11.57 10.49
CA ILE A 280 -2.37 -10.19 10.68
C ILE A 280 -0.86 -10.19 10.97
N SER A 281 -0.13 -9.27 10.37
CA SER A 281 1.33 -9.13 10.52
C SER A 281 1.64 -8.01 11.50
N ASN A 282 1.11 -6.82 11.26
CA ASN A 282 1.39 -5.66 12.09
C ASN A 282 0.33 -4.57 11.95
N VAL A 283 0.28 -3.72 12.96
CA VAL A 283 -0.47 -2.46 12.99
C VAL A 283 0.53 -1.35 13.31
N LEU A 284 0.67 -0.39 12.40
CA LEU A 284 1.58 0.74 12.53
C LEU A 284 0.80 2.05 12.54
N LYS A 285 1.23 3.01 13.35
CA LYS A 285 0.78 4.40 13.31
C LYS A 285 1.91 5.30 12.85
N MET A 286 1.69 6.07 11.81
CA MET A 286 2.68 6.94 11.18
C MET A 286 2.26 8.39 11.35
N HIS A 287 3.17 9.27 11.75
CA HIS A 287 2.90 10.72 11.79
C HIS A 287 3.19 11.34 10.42
N ILE A 288 2.23 12.09 9.89
CA ILE A 288 2.34 12.75 8.58
C ILE A 288 2.81 14.19 8.83
N ASN A 289 4.11 14.36 9.10
CA ASN A 289 4.73 15.68 9.14
C ASN A 289 5.87 15.77 8.10
N LYS A 290 5.85 16.82 7.28
CA LYS A 290 6.81 17.01 6.17
C LYS A 290 8.21 17.41 6.63
N GLU A 291 8.37 17.85 7.88
CA GLU A 291 9.61 18.45 8.39
C GLU A 291 10.37 17.56 9.38
N ARG A 292 9.77 16.46 9.84
CA ARG A 292 10.42 15.50 10.74
C ARG A 292 10.05 14.09 10.35
N TYR A 293 11.07 13.26 10.10
CA TYR A 293 10.95 11.81 10.11
C TYR A 293 10.67 11.37 11.56
N GLU A 294 9.45 11.55 12.04
CA GLU A 294 9.03 10.86 13.26
C GLU A 294 8.93 9.37 12.94
N ALA A 295 9.63 8.55 13.71
CA ALA A 295 9.66 7.10 13.50
C ALA A 295 8.23 6.52 13.60
N ASN A 296 7.91 5.60 12.70
CA ASN A 296 6.65 4.84 12.76
C ASN A 296 6.49 4.22 14.15
N LYS A 297 5.31 4.38 14.76
CA LYS A 297 4.99 3.70 16.00
C LYS A 297 4.40 2.33 15.70
N VAL A 298 5.01 1.29 16.24
CA VAL A 298 4.45 -0.06 16.20
C VAL A 298 3.39 -0.17 17.28
N ILE A 299 2.16 -0.51 16.91
CA ILE A 299 1.06 -0.72 17.87
C ILE A 299 0.97 -2.20 18.25
N GLY A 300 1.05 -3.07 17.24
CA GLY A 300 1.06 -4.52 17.42
C GLY A 300 1.78 -5.22 16.28
N ALA A 301 2.34 -6.38 16.58
CA ALA A 301 3.01 -7.25 15.62
C ALA A 301 2.82 -8.71 16.00
N TRP A 302 2.68 -9.55 14.97
CA TRP A 302 2.48 -10.99 15.10
C TRP A 302 3.39 -11.72 14.12
N GLU A 303 3.83 -12.91 14.50
CA GLU A 303 4.43 -13.86 13.57
C GLU A 303 3.35 -14.51 12.68
N ALA A 304 3.76 -15.08 11.54
CA ALA A 304 2.85 -15.77 10.62
C ALA A 304 2.15 -17.01 11.22
N ASN A 305 2.63 -17.50 12.37
CA ASN A 305 1.99 -18.56 13.16
C ASN A 305 0.91 -18.02 14.13
N GLY A 306 0.71 -16.71 14.22
CA GLY A 306 -0.26 -16.04 15.10
C GLY A 306 0.27 -15.63 16.48
N LYS A 307 1.53 -15.93 16.81
CA LYS A 307 2.16 -15.48 18.06
C LYS A 307 2.31 -13.96 18.03
N GLN A 308 1.67 -13.27 18.96
CA GLN A 308 1.85 -11.84 19.13
C GLN A 308 3.21 -11.55 19.76
N THR A 309 4.03 -10.74 19.10
CA THR A 309 5.38 -10.37 19.57
C THR A 309 5.46 -8.92 20.05
N VAL A 310 4.55 -8.06 19.57
CA VAL A 310 4.35 -6.70 20.08
C VAL A 310 2.88 -6.52 20.45
N LYS A 311 2.65 -6.05 21.68
CA LYS A 311 1.32 -5.74 22.21
C LYS A 311 1.35 -4.35 22.85
N ASP A 312 0.38 -3.52 22.46
CA ASP A 312 0.23 -2.14 22.97
C ASP A 312 1.55 -1.33 22.87
N GLY A 313 2.27 -1.54 21.77
CA GLY A 313 3.56 -0.92 21.47
C GLY A 313 4.76 -1.44 22.23
N ASN A 314 4.65 -2.56 22.95
CA ASN A 314 5.74 -3.14 23.73
C ASN A 314 6.03 -4.58 23.27
N GLY A 315 7.30 -4.92 23.12
CA GLY A 315 7.73 -6.28 22.84
C GLY A 315 8.89 -6.36 21.85
N TRP A 316 8.96 -7.48 21.12
CA TRP A 316 10.00 -7.73 20.13
C TRP A 316 9.43 -7.59 18.72
N TRP A 317 9.99 -6.67 17.94
CA TRP A 317 9.55 -6.45 16.57
C TRP A 317 10.58 -7.00 15.58
N THR A 318 10.08 -7.67 14.54
CA THR A 318 10.87 -8.11 13.40
C THR A 318 10.14 -7.68 12.14
N TYR A 319 10.83 -7.04 11.20
CA TYR A 319 10.29 -6.67 9.89
C TYR A 319 11.34 -6.81 8.81
N SER A 320 10.91 -6.72 7.56
CA SER A 320 11.82 -6.75 6.41
C SER A 320 11.85 -5.39 5.72
N SER A 321 13.04 -5.00 5.29
CA SER A 321 13.32 -3.79 4.50
C SER A 321 14.27 -4.15 3.36
N TYR A 322 14.59 -3.17 2.52
CA TYR A 322 15.63 -3.33 1.50
C TYR A 322 16.76 -2.33 1.76
N ALA A 323 17.99 -2.81 1.66
CA ALA A 323 19.18 -1.98 1.66
C ALA A 323 20.21 -2.60 0.72
N ASP A 324 20.89 -1.75 -0.06
CA ASP A 324 21.86 -2.18 -1.09
C ASP A 324 21.26 -3.24 -2.05
N ASP A 325 20.00 -3.02 -2.46
CA ASP A 325 19.19 -3.93 -3.30
C ASP A 325 19.00 -5.36 -2.73
N LYS A 326 19.28 -5.55 -1.43
CA LYS A 326 19.12 -6.82 -0.73
C LYS A 326 18.06 -6.71 0.35
N LEU A 327 17.34 -7.80 0.55
CA LEU A 327 16.39 -7.94 1.66
C LEU A 327 17.17 -7.96 2.99
N VAL A 328 16.79 -7.07 3.90
CA VAL A 328 17.31 -7.00 5.27
C VAL A 328 16.17 -7.34 6.23
N ILE A 329 16.42 -8.27 7.14
CA ILE A 329 15.55 -8.60 8.26
C ILE A 329 16.06 -7.80 9.46
N GLU A 330 15.23 -6.87 9.93
CA GLU A 330 15.53 -5.98 11.04
C GLU A 330 14.75 -6.43 12.27
N SER A 331 15.40 -6.45 13.43
CA SER A 331 14.73 -6.83 14.67
C SER A 331 15.33 -6.16 15.90
N GLY A 332 14.49 -5.95 16.91
CA GLY A 332 14.88 -5.40 18.20
C GLY A 332 13.68 -5.16 19.11
N ALA A 333 13.95 -4.66 20.31
CA ALA A 333 12.90 -4.30 21.25
C ALA A 333 12.20 -3.01 20.82
N VAL A 334 10.90 -2.97 21.08
CA VAL A 334 10.08 -1.76 20.98
C VAL A 334 9.44 -1.46 22.34
N ASN A 335 9.42 -0.18 22.69
CA ASN A 335 8.80 0.33 23.90
C ASN A 335 7.97 1.56 23.53
N SER A 336 6.69 1.55 23.93
CA SER A 336 5.72 2.60 23.58
C SER A 336 5.66 2.89 22.06
N GLY A 337 5.86 1.84 21.27
CA GLY A 337 5.86 1.83 19.81
C GLY A 337 7.16 2.26 19.14
N SER A 338 8.16 2.71 19.90
CA SER A 338 9.45 3.18 19.36
C SER A 338 10.54 2.14 19.55
N GLN A 339 11.54 2.12 18.66
CA GLN A 339 12.75 1.32 18.81
C GLN A 339 13.44 1.65 20.14
N ASP A 340 13.84 0.62 20.89
CA ASP A 340 14.52 0.76 22.17
C ASP A 340 15.59 -0.32 22.32
N GLY A 341 16.74 0.06 22.87
CA GLY A 341 17.89 -0.81 23.02
C GLY A 341 18.51 -1.24 21.68
N LYS A 342 19.11 -2.44 21.68
CA LYS A 342 19.84 -2.99 20.55
C LYS A 342 18.91 -3.46 19.43
N TRP A 343 19.18 -2.95 18.24
CA TRP A 343 18.57 -3.32 16.97
C TRP A 343 19.60 -3.94 16.04
N VAL A 344 19.20 -5.00 15.34
CA VAL A 344 20.09 -5.74 14.42
C VAL A 344 19.40 -5.91 13.08
N GLY A 345 20.08 -5.49 12.01
CA GLY A 345 19.70 -5.81 10.63
C GLY A 345 20.59 -6.92 10.09
N LYS A 346 20.00 -7.94 9.48
CA LYS A 346 20.72 -9.05 8.84
C LYS A 346 20.21 -9.30 7.43
N PHE A 347 21.09 -9.69 6.52
CA PHE A 347 20.67 -10.25 5.24
C PHE A 347 20.04 -11.63 5.43
N LYS A 348 19.39 -12.13 4.36
CA LYS A 348 18.70 -13.44 4.37
C LYS A 348 19.62 -14.62 4.71
N ASP A 349 20.91 -14.51 4.37
CA ASP A 349 21.96 -15.50 4.70
C ASP A 349 22.48 -15.39 6.14
N SER A 350 21.84 -14.56 6.98
CA SER A 350 22.23 -14.25 8.36
C SER A 350 23.47 -13.36 8.53
N THR A 351 24.08 -12.90 7.44
CA THR A 351 25.15 -11.90 7.51
C THR A 351 24.64 -10.63 8.18
N VAL A 352 25.33 -10.17 9.23
CA VAL A 352 24.97 -8.94 9.94
C VAL A 352 25.25 -7.75 9.04
N TYR A 353 24.23 -6.95 8.78
CA TYR A 353 24.32 -5.72 8.00
C TYR A 353 24.64 -4.52 8.89
N TYR A 354 23.95 -4.40 10.02
CA TYR A 354 24.24 -3.39 11.04
C TYR A 354 23.81 -3.83 12.43
N ILE A 355 24.36 -3.15 13.43
CA ILE A 355 23.88 -3.12 14.81
C ILE A 355 23.69 -1.65 15.19
N GLU A 356 22.54 -1.29 15.74
CA GLU A 356 22.19 0.07 16.16
C GLU A 356 21.70 0.04 17.62
N GLU A 357 22.03 1.06 18.40
CA GLU A 357 21.54 1.24 19.77
C GLU A 357 20.57 2.41 19.81
N TYR A 358 19.37 2.18 20.35
CA TYR A 358 18.29 3.16 20.41
C TYR A 358 17.89 3.48 21.85
N GLU A 359 17.49 4.72 22.07
CA GLU A 359 16.84 5.16 23.31
C GLU A 359 15.57 5.93 22.94
N LYS A 360 14.39 5.39 23.29
CA LYS A 360 13.09 6.02 23.00
C LYS A 360 12.93 6.45 21.54
N GLY A 361 13.33 5.60 20.61
CA GLY A 361 13.26 5.81 19.16
C GLY A 361 14.37 6.69 18.58
N LYS A 362 15.30 7.20 19.39
CA LYS A 362 16.45 7.97 18.92
C LYS A 362 17.68 7.08 18.82
N LEU A 363 18.30 7.06 17.65
CA LEU A 363 19.59 6.40 17.45
C LEU A 363 20.66 7.08 18.32
N LYS A 364 21.38 6.29 19.11
CA LYS A 364 22.52 6.74 19.92
C LYS A 364 23.82 6.54 19.17
N GLU A 365 23.99 5.33 18.66
CA GLU A 365 25.13 4.92 17.85
C GLU A 365 24.75 3.70 17.00
N GLY A 366 25.46 3.52 15.90
CA GLY A 366 25.34 2.35 15.06
C GLY A 366 26.68 1.92 14.50
N THR A 367 26.75 0.65 14.12
CA THR A 367 27.87 0.02 13.44
C THR A 367 27.35 -0.69 12.21
N ARG A 368 27.84 -0.33 11.04
CA ARG A 368 27.59 -1.02 9.76
C ARG A 368 28.75 -1.98 9.50
N PHE A 369 28.43 -3.12 8.91
CA PHE A 369 29.42 -4.13 8.51
C PHE A 369 29.51 -4.14 6.98
N VAL A 370 30.70 -3.88 6.45
CA VAL A 370 30.96 -3.84 5.01
C VAL A 370 32.22 -4.65 4.74
N ASN A 371 32.10 -5.77 4.02
CA ASN A 371 33.23 -6.65 3.66
C ASN A 371 34.13 -7.06 4.85
N GLY A 372 33.56 -7.21 6.05
CA GLY A 372 34.28 -7.55 7.29
C GLY A 372 34.77 -6.35 8.11
N GLU A 373 34.74 -5.14 7.54
CA GLU A 373 35.07 -3.90 8.24
C GLU A 373 33.88 -3.34 9.00
N LYS A 374 34.16 -2.67 10.12
CA LYS A 374 33.17 -2.01 10.98
C LYS A 374 33.22 -0.51 10.79
N ILE A 375 32.09 0.09 10.45
CA ILE A 375 31.94 1.53 10.26
C ILE A 375 30.97 2.07 11.31
N SER A 376 31.46 2.89 12.25
CA SER A 376 30.65 3.50 13.30
C SER A 376 30.02 4.82 12.85
N TYR A 377 28.79 5.08 13.26
CA TYR A 377 28.07 6.31 12.96
C TYR A 377 27.12 6.72 14.09
N LYS A 378 26.84 8.02 14.21
CA LYS A 378 25.84 8.57 15.16
C LYS A 378 24.54 8.98 14.50
N ASN A 379 24.58 9.27 13.20
CA ASN A 379 23.42 9.65 12.40
C ASN A 379 23.21 8.58 11.33
N LYS A 380 21.99 8.06 11.23
CA LYS A 380 21.64 7.03 10.23
C LYS A 380 21.75 7.55 8.80
N ILE A 381 21.40 8.81 8.59
CA ILE A 381 21.41 9.49 7.28
C ILE A 381 22.04 10.86 7.46
N ILE A 382 22.99 11.20 6.59
CA ILE A 382 23.57 12.54 6.44
C ILE A 382 23.30 12.98 5.00
N GLN A 383 22.63 14.12 4.84
CA GLN A 383 22.38 14.70 3.53
C GLN A 383 23.68 15.28 2.94
N PRO A 384 23.87 15.25 1.61
CA PRO A 384 24.97 15.96 0.98
C PRO A 384 24.96 17.44 1.33
N LYS A 385 26.14 18.03 1.50
CA LYS A 385 26.29 19.45 1.85
C LYS A 385 27.24 20.13 0.90
N PHE A 386 26.89 21.31 0.43
CA PHE A 386 27.87 22.14 -0.28
C PHE A 386 28.95 22.60 0.71
N HIS A 387 30.22 22.60 0.29
CA HIS A 387 31.30 23.08 1.15
C HIS A 387 31.07 24.55 1.53
N GLY A 388 31.15 24.86 2.82
CA GLY A 388 30.77 26.18 3.37
C GLY A 388 29.27 26.33 3.65
N GLY A 389 28.49 25.27 3.48
CA GLY A 389 27.07 25.19 3.81
C GLY A 389 26.16 25.99 2.88
N THR A 390 24.91 26.16 3.32
CA THR A 390 23.84 26.79 2.53
C THR A 390 24.15 28.24 2.12
N SER A 391 24.87 29.00 2.96
CA SER A 391 25.25 30.38 2.64
C SER A 391 26.24 30.43 1.48
N ALA A 392 27.33 29.64 1.55
CA ALA A 392 28.31 29.56 0.47
C ALA A 392 27.69 29.02 -0.83
N PHE A 393 26.73 28.11 -0.72
CA PHE A 393 25.97 27.61 -1.86
C PHE A 393 25.23 28.73 -2.60
N TYR A 394 24.41 29.51 -1.90
CA TYR A 394 23.67 30.62 -2.54
C TYR A 394 24.58 31.74 -3.02
N GLN A 395 25.66 32.03 -2.30
CA GLN A 395 26.68 32.97 -2.76
C GLN A 395 27.34 32.50 -4.05
N PHE A 396 27.70 31.21 -4.14
CA PHE A 396 28.27 30.63 -5.36
C PHE A 396 27.31 30.77 -6.53
N LEU A 397 26.02 30.45 -6.33
CA LEU A 397 25.01 30.63 -7.37
C LEU A 397 24.91 32.08 -7.81
N GLY A 398 24.75 33.02 -6.88
CA GLY A 398 24.62 34.45 -7.19
C GLY A 398 25.84 35.05 -7.91
N GLN A 399 27.04 34.57 -7.59
CA GLN A 399 28.28 35.03 -8.24
C GLN A 399 28.50 34.40 -9.63
N ASN A 400 27.94 33.24 -9.89
CA ASN A 400 28.22 32.48 -11.12
C ASN A 400 27.09 32.50 -12.13
N ILE A 401 25.85 32.77 -11.71
CA ILE A 401 24.70 32.91 -12.61
C ILE A 401 24.80 34.23 -13.37
N ARG A 402 24.64 34.15 -14.69
CA ARG A 402 24.60 35.28 -15.60
C ARG A 402 23.30 35.22 -16.36
N TYR A 403 22.51 36.28 -16.30
CA TYR A 403 21.26 36.32 -17.04
C TYR A 403 21.54 36.28 -18.56
N PRO A 404 20.97 35.31 -19.32
CA PRO A 404 21.17 35.28 -20.77
C PRO A 404 20.61 36.55 -21.43
N SER A 405 21.41 37.20 -22.28
CA SER A 405 21.04 38.47 -22.91
C SER A 405 19.80 38.35 -23.81
N ASP A 406 19.60 37.20 -24.47
CA ASP A 406 18.44 36.92 -25.29
C ASP A 406 17.16 36.81 -24.47
N ALA A 407 17.18 36.04 -23.38
CA ALA A 407 16.09 35.98 -22.42
C ALA A 407 15.77 37.37 -21.83
N ALA A 408 16.80 38.15 -21.50
CA ALA A 408 16.62 39.51 -20.97
C ALA A 408 15.95 40.44 -21.99
N ARG A 409 16.41 40.45 -23.24
CA ARG A 409 15.78 41.24 -24.33
C ARG A 409 14.32 40.86 -24.57
N LYS A 410 13.97 39.60 -24.36
CA LYS A 410 12.62 39.06 -24.56
C LYS A 410 11.73 39.17 -23.31
N GLY A 411 12.23 39.74 -22.21
CA GLY A 411 11.46 39.83 -20.96
C GLY A 411 11.17 38.47 -20.30
N VAL A 412 11.87 37.40 -20.70
CA VAL A 412 11.61 36.04 -20.22
C VAL A 412 12.18 35.90 -18.83
N SER A 413 11.34 35.54 -17.85
CA SER A 413 11.72 35.19 -16.47
C SER A 413 11.09 33.85 -16.10
N GLY A 414 11.66 33.15 -15.12
CA GLY A 414 11.12 31.88 -14.67
C GLY A 414 12.03 31.11 -13.73
N LYS A 415 11.51 29.96 -13.28
CA LYS A 415 12.23 29.02 -12.42
C LYS A 415 12.56 27.75 -13.21
N VAL A 416 13.86 27.51 -13.41
CA VAL A 416 14.37 26.24 -13.93
C VAL A 416 14.45 25.25 -12.76
N LEU A 417 13.92 24.05 -12.94
CA LEU A 417 14.11 22.96 -11.98
C LEU A 417 15.13 21.98 -12.56
N LEU A 418 16.28 21.87 -11.91
CA LEU A 418 17.33 20.93 -12.26
C LEU A 418 17.35 19.76 -11.28
N SER A 419 17.78 18.60 -11.76
CA SER A 419 18.23 17.51 -10.90
C SER A 419 19.63 17.04 -11.27
N PHE A 420 20.39 16.59 -10.27
CA PHE A 420 21.73 16.02 -10.44
C PHE A 420 22.03 15.09 -9.28
N THR A 421 23.04 14.23 -9.42
CA THR A 421 23.48 13.30 -8.37
C THR A 421 24.79 13.80 -7.77
N VAL A 422 24.84 13.93 -6.44
CA VAL A 422 26.10 14.08 -5.71
C VAL A 422 26.69 12.68 -5.56
N CYS A 423 27.83 12.43 -6.20
CA CYS A 423 28.51 11.15 -6.18
C CYS A 423 29.34 10.99 -4.87
N GLU A 424 29.86 9.80 -4.57
CA GLU A 424 30.49 9.47 -3.27
C GLU A 424 31.79 10.24 -2.99
N ASP A 425 32.42 10.81 -4.02
CA ASP A 425 33.61 11.64 -3.94
C ASP A 425 33.30 13.15 -3.89
N GLY A 426 32.02 13.53 -3.90
CA GLY A 426 31.59 14.94 -3.95
C GLY A 426 31.55 15.55 -5.35
N SER A 427 31.87 14.77 -6.40
CA SER A 427 31.61 15.16 -7.79
C SER A 427 30.11 15.14 -8.11
N LEU A 428 29.73 15.79 -9.20
CA LEU A 428 28.35 15.83 -9.66
C LEU A 428 28.18 15.05 -10.98
N CYS A 429 27.16 14.21 -11.04
CA CYS A 429 26.81 13.32 -12.15
C CYS A 429 25.29 13.40 -12.49
N ASP A 430 24.84 12.77 -13.58
CA ASP A 430 23.42 12.59 -13.96
C ASP A 430 22.56 13.87 -13.97
N TYR A 431 23.01 14.91 -14.66
CA TYR A 431 22.28 16.18 -14.76
C TYR A 431 21.04 16.07 -15.64
N ASN A 432 19.89 16.56 -15.16
CA ASN A 432 18.66 16.65 -15.94
C ASN A 432 17.94 17.99 -15.71
N VAL A 433 17.25 18.49 -16.74
CA VAL A 433 16.33 19.63 -16.62
C VAL A 433 14.93 19.07 -16.46
N GLU A 434 14.42 19.09 -15.22
CA GLU A 434 13.09 18.56 -14.87
C GLU A 434 11.98 19.54 -15.27
N LYS A 435 12.26 20.86 -15.18
CA LYS A 435 11.36 21.91 -15.67
C LYS A 435 12.15 23.01 -16.37
N SER A 436 11.89 23.14 -17.66
CA SER A 436 12.48 24.12 -18.56
C SER A 436 11.77 25.47 -18.48
N VAL A 437 12.50 26.56 -18.75
CA VAL A 437 11.93 27.88 -19.05
C VAL A 437 12.17 28.21 -20.53
N THR A 438 13.45 28.38 -20.90
CA THR A 438 13.91 28.51 -22.28
C THR A 438 15.31 27.91 -22.37
N LYS A 439 15.70 27.47 -23.56
CA LYS A 439 16.98 26.78 -23.80
C LYS A 439 18.19 27.54 -23.23
N ASP A 440 18.26 28.83 -23.44
CA ASP A 440 19.32 29.72 -22.99
C ASP A 440 19.39 29.88 -21.47
N ILE A 441 18.23 29.96 -20.79
CA ILE A 441 18.17 29.99 -19.31
C ILE A 441 18.55 28.61 -18.73
N ASP A 442 18.06 27.54 -19.33
CA ASP A 442 18.33 26.18 -18.90
C ASP A 442 19.83 25.82 -19.03
N GLU A 443 20.45 26.19 -20.16
CA GLU A 443 21.87 25.98 -20.42
C GLU A 443 22.75 26.73 -19.40
N GLU A 444 22.37 27.96 -19.05
CA GLU A 444 23.09 28.73 -18.04
C GLU A 444 22.96 28.11 -16.64
N ALA A 445 21.75 27.72 -16.25
CA ALA A 445 21.51 27.04 -14.98
C ALA A 445 22.36 25.76 -14.89
N LEU A 446 22.37 24.96 -15.96
CA LEU A 446 23.17 23.75 -16.07
C LEU A 446 24.68 24.03 -16.01
N ARG A 447 25.15 25.09 -16.69
CA ARG A 447 26.56 25.51 -16.67
C ARG A 447 27.02 25.82 -15.25
N VAL A 448 26.22 26.56 -14.48
CA VAL A 448 26.55 26.91 -13.10
C VAL A 448 26.55 25.67 -12.21
N VAL A 449 25.54 24.80 -12.34
CA VAL A 449 25.48 23.56 -11.57
C VAL A 449 26.70 22.67 -11.84
N LYS A 450 27.12 22.52 -13.11
CA LYS A 450 28.35 21.77 -13.45
C LYS A 450 29.61 22.35 -12.81
N LYS A 451 29.70 23.68 -12.63
CA LYS A 451 30.82 24.32 -11.92
C LYS A 451 30.86 24.02 -10.42
N MET A 452 29.80 23.45 -9.86
CA MET A 452 29.76 23.01 -8.46
C MET A 452 30.38 21.63 -8.24
N SER A 453 30.75 20.92 -9.30
CA SER A 453 31.35 19.58 -9.18
C SER A 453 32.62 19.61 -8.33
N GLY A 454 32.73 18.68 -7.37
CA GLY A 454 33.82 18.62 -6.40
C GLY A 454 33.67 19.60 -5.23
N LYS A 455 32.61 20.42 -5.20
CA LYS A 455 32.32 21.35 -4.10
C LYS A 455 31.25 20.82 -3.14
N TRP A 456 31.02 19.52 -3.10
CA TRP A 456 30.07 18.89 -2.19
C TRP A 456 30.76 17.88 -1.26
N GLU A 457 30.32 17.86 -0.01
CA GLU A 457 30.42 16.71 0.86
C GLU A 457 29.33 15.70 0.44
N PRO A 458 29.68 14.43 0.21
CA PRO A 458 28.72 13.40 -0.19
C PRO A 458 27.69 13.13 0.92
N GLY A 459 26.56 12.56 0.54
CA GLY A 459 25.63 12.02 1.52
C GLY A 459 26.18 10.74 2.15
N GLU A 460 25.74 10.42 3.37
CA GLU A 460 26.08 9.18 4.05
C GLU A 460 24.83 8.42 4.50
N MET A 461 24.87 7.10 4.38
CA MET A 461 23.89 6.19 4.95
C MET A 461 24.62 5.17 5.83
N ARG A 462 24.32 5.20 7.13
CA ARG A 462 24.97 4.35 8.15
C ARG A 462 26.50 4.41 8.05
N GLY A 463 27.04 5.63 7.94
CA GLY A 463 28.48 5.93 7.86
C GLY A 463 29.15 5.62 6.51
N GLN A 464 28.45 5.01 5.54
CA GLN A 464 28.98 4.82 4.19
C GLN A 464 28.54 5.96 3.29
N LYS A 465 29.48 6.54 2.54
CA LYS A 465 29.19 7.52 1.50
C LYS A 465 28.31 6.90 0.42
N VAL A 466 27.28 7.59 0.00
CA VAL A 466 26.31 7.12 -0.99
C VAL A 466 26.00 8.20 -2.02
N ARG A 467 25.62 7.77 -3.22
CA ARG A 467 25.13 8.67 -4.27
C ARG A 467 23.74 9.19 -3.89
N VAL A 468 23.54 10.50 -3.98
CA VAL A 468 22.25 11.14 -3.62
C VAL A 468 21.78 12.05 -4.75
N LYS A 469 20.56 11.81 -5.25
CA LYS A 469 19.88 12.71 -6.20
C LYS A 469 19.43 13.98 -5.46
N TYR A 470 19.80 15.13 -6.00
CA TYR A 470 19.49 16.46 -5.49
C TYR A 470 18.70 17.25 -6.53
N ASN A 471 17.63 17.94 -6.09
CA ASN A 471 16.81 18.78 -6.95
C ASN A 471 17.02 20.25 -6.58
N LEU A 472 17.37 21.09 -7.56
CA LEU A 472 17.69 22.49 -7.38
C LEU A 472 16.79 23.39 -8.23
N PRO A 473 15.89 24.18 -7.62
CA PRO A 473 15.23 25.27 -8.32
C PRO A 473 16.16 26.48 -8.45
N VAL A 474 16.41 26.94 -9.68
CA VAL A 474 17.17 28.16 -9.99
C VAL A 474 16.21 29.21 -10.53
N ASN A 475 16.12 30.36 -9.85
CA ASN A 475 15.20 31.43 -10.21
C ASN A 475 15.92 32.49 -11.06
N PHE A 476 15.38 32.79 -12.22
CA PHE A 476 15.81 33.87 -13.10
C PHE A 476 14.71 34.93 -13.10
N GLN A 477 15.00 36.07 -12.48
CA GLN A 477 14.13 37.24 -12.46
C GLN A 477 14.87 38.43 -13.02
N LEU A 478 14.22 39.13 -13.95
CA LEU A 478 14.68 40.45 -14.38
C LEU A 478 14.46 41.44 -13.22
N GLN A 479 15.50 42.22 -12.93
CA GLN A 479 15.43 43.31 -11.96
C GLN A 479 14.75 44.53 -12.55
#